data_AF-A0A175VUE6-F1
#
_entry.id   AF-A0A175VUE6-F1
#
_cell.length_a   1.000
_cell.length_b   1.000
_cell.length_c   1.000
_cell.angle_alpha   90.00
_cell.angle_beta   90.00
_cell.angle_gamma   90.00
#
_symmetry.space_group_name_H-M   'P 1'
#
loop_
_entity.id
_entity.type
_entity.pdbx_description
1 polymer ?
#
loop_
_entity_poly.entity_id
_entity_poly.type
_entity_poly.pdbx_seq_one_letter_code
_entity_poly.pdbx_strand_id
1 'polypeptide(L)'
;MTVRMANIVLVTVAFMVHHVLAGNRAWEPPHRNLKKRFVTDDPTQAEDTRWADKTIKYCWESSEAESKLKNDLSAARDLWYSAGLGEEFQMVKEDFITCSLKRNRQKWLMIRYNPDGLLATTVGHPKIDARQDDGEGGPVMHLSDSVQVGLLDRVPNYAHEIGHAWGLWHEHQNELYWEPPFSTKEGTLWGQQIEGAGGTLNTFHCENLKDYQDALVKIRAINPLQEELICVRRNIAGQKGVRFSALDYLPLSPVEHFRVQEGHMRSRGEADVDWDSIMLYPSGAGGLGDVPIPAEGEPPLDLVTQDPRLPILTKSDGSRFGSTRRPSTLDVKGIHELYGIKRPKAVLHQDKTSKFFDPFKKMIKSQRCR
;
A
#
# COMPACT_ATOMS: atom_id res chain seq x y z
N MET A 1 -10.49 -2.66 62.34
CA MET A 1 -10.32 -1.49 61.47
C MET A 1 -10.31 -1.95 60.02
N THR A 2 -11.36 -1.60 59.29
CA THR A 2 -11.70 -2.00 57.93
C THR A 2 -10.99 -1.09 56.92
N VAL A 3 -10.03 -1.60 56.14
CA VAL A 3 -9.65 -1.04 54.82
C VAL A 3 -9.04 -2.17 53.98
N ARG A 4 -9.36 -2.19 52.68
CA ARG A 4 -8.66 -2.82 51.52
C ARG A 4 -9.44 -3.95 50.82
N MET A 5 -10.45 -3.58 50.03
CA MET A 5 -10.85 -4.33 48.82
C MET A 5 -11.39 -3.39 47.72
N ALA A 6 -10.60 -2.42 47.28
CA ALA A 6 -11.01 -1.46 46.24
C ALA A 6 -10.12 -1.43 44.98
N ASN A 7 -9.21 -2.39 44.77
CA ASN A 7 -8.23 -2.33 43.66
C ASN A 7 -8.39 -3.38 42.55
N ILE A 8 -9.45 -4.21 42.55
CA ILE A 8 -9.61 -5.23 41.48
C ILE A 8 -10.44 -4.71 40.28
N VAL A 9 -11.22 -3.64 40.44
CA VAL A 9 -12.18 -3.20 39.39
C VAL A 9 -11.53 -2.32 38.30
N LEU A 10 -10.37 -1.70 38.55
CA LEU A 10 -9.75 -0.82 37.54
C LEU A 10 -9.07 -1.59 36.39
N VAL A 11 -8.67 -2.85 36.60
CA VAL A 11 -7.90 -3.61 35.59
C VAL A 11 -8.79 -4.14 34.47
N THR A 12 -10.06 -4.48 34.73
CA THR A 12 -10.97 -5.00 33.69
C THR A 12 -11.50 -3.93 32.74
N VAL A 13 -11.51 -2.65 33.14
CA VAL A 13 -11.92 -1.56 32.23
C VAL A 13 -10.81 -1.23 31.23
N ALA A 14 -9.54 -1.31 31.62
CA ALA A 14 -8.40 -1.05 30.72
C ALA A 14 -8.30 -2.04 29.54
N PHE A 15 -8.71 -3.30 29.73
CA PHE A 15 -8.70 -4.30 28.67
C PHE A 15 -9.80 -4.13 27.62
N MET A 16 -10.87 -3.38 27.89
CA MET A 16 -11.94 -3.14 26.90
C MET A 16 -11.80 -1.82 26.13
N VAL A 17 -10.96 -0.89 26.59
CA VAL A 17 -10.71 0.38 25.87
C VAL A 17 -9.82 0.17 24.63
N HIS A 18 -9.15 -0.98 24.51
CA HIS A 18 -8.32 -1.28 23.33
C HIS A 18 -9.09 -1.79 22.10
N HIS A 19 -10.41 -2.02 22.17
CA HIS A 19 -11.17 -2.56 21.03
C HIS A 19 -12.41 -1.79 20.60
N VAL A 20 -12.62 -0.55 21.08
CA VAL A 20 -13.62 0.32 20.46
C VAL A 20 -13.12 1.76 20.47
N LEU A 21 -12.63 2.23 19.31
CA LEU A 21 -12.60 3.65 18.97
C LEU A 21 -14.06 4.15 18.82
N ALA A 22 -14.79 4.22 19.94
CA ALA A 22 -16.07 4.92 20.00
C ALA A 22 -15.75 6.41 20.24
N GLY A 23 -15.30 7.08 19.18
CA GLY A 23 -15.01 8.51 19.19
C GLY A 23 -16.22 9.32 19.65
N ASN A 24 -16.04 10.14 20.67
CA ASN A 24 -17.02 11.14 21.09
C ASN A 24 -16.82 12.41 20.25
N ARG A 25 -17.89 12.85 19.61
CA ARG A 25 -17.96 14.04 18.74
C ARG A 25 -17.49 15.35 19.42
N ALA A 26 -17.36 15.38 20.75
CA ALA A 26 -16.92 16.57 21.50
C ALA A 26 -15.43 16.93 21.35
N TRP A 27 -14.56 15.97 20.99
CA TRP A 27 -13.11 16.20 20.91
C TRP A 27 -12.47 15.80 19.58
N GLU A 28 -13.24 15.22 18.66
CA GLU A 28 -12.78 15.06 17.27
C GLU A 28 -12.77 16.45 16.62
N PRO A 29 -11.61 16.95 16.15
CA PRO A 29 -11.59 18.18 15.39
C PRO A 29 -12.53 18.00 14.19
N PRO A 30 -13.35 19.00 13.85
CA PRO A 30 -14.27 18.89 12.73
C PRO A 30 -13.45 18.60 11.47
N HIS A 31 -13.58 17.38 10.92
CA HIS A 31 -13.01 17.02 9.64
C HIS A 31 -13.51 18.04 8.61
N ARG A 32 -12.67 19.02 8.25
CA ARG A 32 -12.86 19.83 7.06
C ARG A 32 -12.69 18.85 5.89
N ASN A 33 -13.84 18.30 5.49
CA ASN A 33 -14.04 17.20 4.56
C ASN A 33 -13.55 17.52 3.14
N LEU A 34 -12.24 17.44 2.91
CA LEU A 34 -11.75 17.03 1.60
C LEU A 34 -11.47 15.53 1.69
N LYS A 35 -12.35 14.73 1.09
CA LYS A 35 -12.16 13.28 1.01
C LYS A 35 -10.99 13.01 0.05
N LYS A 36 -9.81 12.76 0.61
CA LYS A 36 -8.63 12.21 -0.06
C LYS A 36 -8.93 10.80 -0.62
N ARG A 37 -8.11 10.28 -1.54
CA ARG A 37 -8.50 9.18 -2.46
C ARG A 37 -7.41 8.10 -2.59
N PHE A 38 -7.67 7.13 -3.47
CA PHE A 38 -6.86 5.94 -3.73
C PHE A 38 -6.84 5.67 -5.26
N VAL A 39 -5.87 4.89 -5.73
CA VAL A 39 -5.80 4.37 -7.10
C VAL A 39 -6.05 2.86 -7.09
N THR A 40 -7.06 2.39 -7.82
CA THR A 40 -7.37 0.95 -7.98
C THR A 40 -7.44 0.58 -9.46
N ASP A 41 -7.53 -0.71 -9.77
CA ASP A 41 -8.06 -1.12 -11.08
C ASP A 41 -9.45 -0.49 -11.33
N ASP A 42 -9.79 -0.24 -12.60
CA ASP A 42 -11.12 0.23 -12.97
C ASP A 42 -12.17 -0.87 -12.72
N PRO A 43 -13.11 -0.73 -11.76
CA PRO A 43 -14.13 -1.73 -11.47
C PRO A 43 -15.00 -2.13 -12.66
N THR A 44 -15.11 -1.29 -13.71
CA THR A 44 -15.86 -1.65 -14.93
C THR A 44 -15.10 -2.60 -15.85
N GLN A 45 -13.77 -2.66 -15.70
CA GLN A 45 -12.86 -3.60 -16.38
C GLN A 45 -12.31 -4.68 -15.42
N ALA A 46 -12.45 -4.47 -14.11
CA ALA A 46 -11.90 -5.28 -13.04
C ALA A 46 -12.82 -6.42 -12.59
N GLU A 47 -13.96 -6.66 -13.24
CA GLU A 47 -14.69 -7.91 -12.97
C GLU A 47 -13.77 -9.12 -13.15
N ASP A 48 -12.85 -9.03 -14.11
CA ASP A 48 -11.82 -10.05 -14.37
C ASP A 48 -10.56 -9.91 -13.50
N THR A 49 -10.35 -8.78 -12.82
CA THR A 49 -9.14 -8.54 -12.00
C THR A 49 -9.33 -8.63 -10.49
N ARG A 50 -10.55 -8.87 -10.03
CA ARG A 50 -10.85 -9.09 -8.61
C ARG A 50 -10.73 -10.56 -8.24
N TRP A 51 -10.30 -10.80 -7.01
CA TRP A 51 -10.36 -12.13 -6.43
C TRP A 51 -11.80 -12.57 -6.18
N ALA A 52 -12.14 -13.78 -6.63
CA ALA A 52 -13.47 -14.35 -6.41
C ALA A 52 -13.79 -14.38 -4.91
N ASP A 53 -15.04 -14.04 -4.56
CA ASP A 53 -15.54 -14.05 -3.18
C ASP A 53 -14.66 -13.28 -2.18
N LYS A 54 -13.92 -12.26 -2.65
CA LYS A 54 -12.97 -11.48 -1.83
C LYS A 54 -11.95 -12.39 -1.13
N THR A 55 -11.54 -13.47 -1.79
CA THR A 55 -10.62 -14.47 -1.24
C THR A 55 -9.40 -14.63 -2.14
N ILE A 56 -8.25 -14.19 -1.65
CA ILE A 56 -6.95 -14.48 -2.25
C ILE A 56 -6.55 -15.90 -1.84
N LYS A 57 -6.66 -16.85 -2.75
CA LYS A 57 -6.05 -18.16 -2.58
C LYS A 57 -4.57 -18.05 -2.89
N TYR A 58 -3.72 -18.45 -1.96
CA TYR A 58 -2.27 -18.36 -2.13
C TYR A 58 -1.55 -19.63 -1.74
N CYS A 59 -0.33 -19.79 -2.24
CA CYS A 59 0.56 -20.87 -1.86
C CYS A 59 2.00 -20.33 -1.73
N TRP A 60 2.86 -21.08 -1.05
CA TRP A 60 4.29 -20.77 -0.98
C TRP A 60 5.03 -21.52 -2.07
N GLU A 61 5.97 -20.86 -2.75
CA GLU A 61 6.84 -21.49 -3.75
C GLU A 61 7.70 -22.60 -3.15
N SER A 62 8.08 -22.45 -1.88
CA SER A 62 8.90 -23.42 -1.15
C SER A 62 8.59 -23.42 0.34
N SER A 63 9.01 -24.49 1.02
CA SER A 63 8.98 -24.57 2.49
C SER A 63 9.88 -23.53 3.15
N GLU A 64 10.97 -23.14 2.49
CA GLU A 64 11.83 -22.03 2.94
C GLU A 64 11.06 -20.71 2.93
N ALA A 65 10.39 -20.39 1.82
CA ALA A 65 9.59 -19.17 1.70
C ALA A 65 8.52 -19.10 2.80
N GLU A 66 7.81 -20.20 3.04
CA GLU A 66 6.86 -20.29 4.15
C GLU A 66 7.54 -20.03 5.51
N SER A 67 8.68 -20.67 5.77
CA SER A 67 9.36 -20.57 7.07
C SER A 67 9.79 -19.14 7.41
N LYS A 68 10.26 -18.39 6.40
CA LYS A 68 10.78 -17.02 6.57
C LYS A 68 9.68 -15.98 6.62
N LEU A 69 8.63 -16.14 5.80
CA LEU A 69 7.69 -15.05 5.51
C LEU A 69 6.37 -15.15 6.28
N LYS A 70 5.93 -16.36 6.69
CA LYS A 70 4.54 -16.59 7.16
C LYS A 70 4.11 -15.72 8.35
N ASN A 71 5.01 -15.48 9.30
CA ASN A 71 4.68 -14.76 10.53
C ASN A 71 4.50 -13.27 10.25
N ASP A 72 5.43 -12.68 9.50
CA ASP A 72 5.38 -11.28 9.11
C ASP A 72 4.22 -11.03 8.14
N LEU A 73 3.90 -11.96 7.23
CA LEU A 73 2.75 -11.84 6.33
C LEU A 73 1.42 -11.91 7.09
N SER A 74 1.34 -12.76 8.12
CA SER A 74 0.17 -12.79 9.01
C SER A 74 0.01 -11.46 9.74
N ALA A 75 1.09 -10.92 10.31
CA ALA A 75 1.05 -9.62 11.01
C ALA A 75 0.67 -8.48 10.05
N ALA A 76 1.15 -8.53 8.80
CA ALA A 76 0.82 -7.56 7.77
C ALA A 76 -0.67 -7.59 7.40
N ARG A 77 -1.26 -8.78 7.28
CA ARG A 77 -2.71 -8.93 7.11
C ARG A 77 -3.49 -8.36 8.30
N ASP A 78 -3.01 -8.56 9.52
CA ASP A 78 -3.65 -8.04 10.72
C ASP A 78 -3.64 -6.50 10.78
N LEU A 79 -2.68 -5.83 10.12
CA LEU A 79 -2.71 -4.37 9.93
C LEU A 79 -3.90 -3.92 9.10
N TRP A 80 -4.25 -4.65 8.03
CA TRP A 80 -5.42 -4.35 7.20
C TRP A 80 -6.74 -4.53 7.96
N TYR A 81 -6.87 -5.62 8.72
CA TYR A 81 -8.04 -5.83 9.56
C TYR A 81 -8.17 -4.76 10.65
N SER A 82 -7.05 -4.39 11.27
CA SER A 82 -7.00 -3.31 12.26
C SER A 82 -7.34 -1.93 11.67
N ALA A 83 -7.04 -1.71 10.39
CA ALA A 83 -7.43 -0.52 9.64
C ALA A 83 -8.92 -0.52 9.22
N GLY A 84 -9.65 -1.62 9.45
CA GLY A 84 -11.08 -1.75 9.18
C GLY A 84 -11.43 -2.48 7.87
N LEU A 85 -10.49 -3.21 7.27
CA LEU A 85 -10.83 -4.18 6.24
C LEU A 85 -11.66 -5.31 6.88
N GLY A 86 -12.82 -5.63 6.30
CA GLY A 86 -13.73 -6.62 6.88
C GLY A 86 -13.19 -8.06 6.83
N GLU A 87 -13.68 -8.92 7.73
CA GLU A 87 -13.31 -10.36 7.81
C GLU A 87 -13.73 -11.16 6.56
N GLU A 88 -14.58 -10.60 5.70
CA GLU A 88 -14.91 -11.17 4.40
C GLU A 88 -13.76 -11.10 3.38
N PHE A 89 -12.74 -10.26 3.61
CA PHE A 89 -11.53 -10.23 2.79
C PHE A 89 -10.50 -11.20 3.36
N GLN A 90 -10.29 -12.31 2.68
CA GLN A 90 -9.50 -13.42 3.23
C GLN A 90 -8.30 -13.74 2.34
N MET A 91 -7.19 -14.08 2.98
CA MET A 91 -6.07 -14.78 2.33
C MET A 91 -6.05 -16.21 2.85
N VAL A 92 -6.31 -17.17 1.96
CA VAL A 92 -6.44 -18.59 2.31
C VAL A 92 -5.28 -19.36 1.69
N LYS A 93 -4.51 -20.02 2.55
CA LYS A 93 -3.40 -20.88 2.13
C LYS A 93 -3.94 -22.16 1.48
N GLU A 94 -3.39 -22.51 0.34
CA GLU A 94 -3.58 -23.78 -0.35
C GLU A 94 -2.24 -24.55 -0.40
N ASP A 95 -2.28 -25.83 -0.79
CA ASP A 95 -1.08 -26.64 -0.91
C ASP A 95 -0.30 -26.33 -2.21
N PHE A 96 1.03 -26.45 -2.14
CA PHE A 96 1.92 -26.17 -3.27
C PHE A 96 1.62 -27.04 -4.49
N ILE A 97 1.29 -28.33 -4.30
CA ILE A 97 1.03 -29.24 -5.42
C ILE A 97 -0.17 -28.72 -6.20
N THR A 98 -1.28 -28.39 -5.55
CA THR A 98 -2.48 -27.89 -6.21
C THR A 98 -2.23 -26.54 -6.88
N CYS A 99 -1.40 -25.67 -6.28
CA CYS A 99 -1.06 -24.35 -6.80
C CYS A 99 -0.18 -24.37 -8.05
N SER A 100 0.82 -25.25 -8.05
CA SER A 100 1.81 -25.42 -9.13
C SER A 100 1.23 -26.10 -10.36
N LEU A 101 0.04 -26.72 -10.26
CA LEU A 101 -0.65 -27.24 -11.44
C LEU A 101 -0.97 -26.10 -12.41
N LYS A 102 -0.54 -26.26 -13.66
CA LYS A 102 -0.79 -25.30 -14.76
C LYS A 102 -2.24 -24.78 -14.83
N ARG A 103 -3.24 -25.64 -14.56
CA ARG A 103 -4.67 -25.29 -14.58
C ARG A 103 -5.13 -24.39 -13.43
N ASN A 104 -4.38 -24.33 -12.34
CA ASN A 104 -4.69 -23.59 -11.13
C ASN A 104 -3.79 -22.37 -10.95
N ARG A 105 -2.60 -22.36 -11.56
CA ARG A 105 -1.59 -21.32 -11.37
C ARG A 105 -2.11 -19.91 -11.65
N GLN A 106 -2.99 -19.75 -12.65
CA GLN A 106 -3.66 -18.48 -12.97
C GLN A 106 -4.62 -17.99 -11.90
N LYS A 107 -5.19 -18.91 -11.10
CA LYS A 107 -6.24 -18.60 -10.12
C LYS A 107 -5.68 -18.22 -8.76
N TRP A 108 -4.43 -18.58 -8.47
CA TRP A 108 -3.86 -18.57 -7.12
C TRP A 108 -2.56 -17.75 -7.09
N LEU A 109 -2.36 -16.99 -6.02
CA LEU A 109 -1.17 -16.19 -5.79
C LEU A 109 0.01 -17.07 -5.34
N MET A 110 1.09 -17.08 -6.11
CA MET A 110 2.34 -17.74 -5.68
C MET A 110 3.19 -16.74 -4.89
N ILE A 111 3.45 -17.04 -3.62
CA ILE A 111 4.31 -16.22 -2.76
C ILE A 111 5.73 -16.79 -2.78
N ARG A 112 6.68 -15.95 -3.20
CA ARG A 112 8.09 -16.28 -3.38
C ARG A 112 8.94 -15.53 -2.38
N TYR A 113 9.97 -16.21 -1.87
CA TYR A 113 11.01 -15.56 -1.09
C TYR A 113 12.11 -15.03 -2.00
N ASN A 114 12.45 -13.76 -1.84
CA ASN A 114 13.52 -13.10 -2.55
C ASN A 114 14.57 -12.55 -1.55
N PRO A 115 15.79 -13.11 -1.49
CA PRO A 115 16.83 -12.65 -0.58
C PRO A 115 17.49 -11.33 -1.05
N ASP A 116 17.26 -10.90 -2.29
CA ASP A 116 17.90 -9.72 -2.90
C ASP A 116 17.19 -8.39 -2.56
N GLY A 117 16.16 -8.42 -1.71
CA GLY A 117 15.40 -7.24 -1.34
C GLY A 117 14.31 -6.84 -2.32
N LEU A 118 13.97 -7.69 -3.30
CA LEU A 118 12.86 -7.42 -4.22
C LEU A 118 11.52 -7.56 -3.49
N LEU A 119 10.72 -6.51 -3.58
CA LEU A 119 9.30 -6.49 -3.21
C LEU A 119 8.52 -6.20 -4.49
N ALA A 120 7.66 -7.13 -4.88
CA ALA A 120 6.87 -6.98 -6.09
C ALA A 120 5.65 -7.91 -6.07
N THR A 121 4.47 -7.36 -6.33
CA THR A 121 3.24 -8.14 -6.36
C THR A 121 2.44 -7.82 -7.61
N THR A 122 1.86 -8.85 -8.21
CA THR A 122 0.88 -8.65 -9.28
C THR A 122 -0.34 -7.92 -8.73
N VAL A 123 -0.75 -6.83 -9.38
CA VAL A 123 -1.91 -6.06 -8.96
C VAL A 123 -3.19 -6.85 -9.24
N GLY A 124 -3.97 -7.13 -8.20
CA GLY A 124 -5.20 -7.90 -8.29
C GLY A 124 -4.98 -9.33 -8.81
N HIS A 125 -5.94 -9.80 -9.60
CA HIS A 125 -5.92 -11.09 -10.29
C HIS A 125 -5.73 -10.82 -11.80
N PRO A 126 -4.53 -10.93 -12.37
CA PRO A 126 -4.26 -10.48 -13.73
C PRO A 126 -5.19 -11.18 -14.74
N LYS A 127 -5.59 -10.46 -15.79
CA LYS A 127 -6.29 -11.08 -16.92
C LYS A 127 -5.39 -12.18 -17.51
N ILE A 128 -6.01 -13.26 -17.99
CA ILE A 128 -5.30 -14.33 -18.69
C ILE A 128 -4.81 -13.78 -20.03
N ASP A 129 -3.68 -13.08 -20.02
CA ASP A 129 -2.95 -12.84 -21.25
C ASP A 129 -2.06 -14.05 -21.50
N ALA A 130 -2.38 -14.79 -22.56
CA ALA A 130 -1.59 -15.91 -23.07
C ALA A 130 -0.14 -15.55 -23.47
N ARG A 131 0.30 -14.31 -23.19
CA ARG A 131 1.58 -13.71 -23.60
C ARG A 131 2.54 -13.39 -22.45
N GLN A 132 2.20 -13.67 -21.19
CA GLN A 132 3.23 -13.63 -20.13
C GLN A 132 4.11 -14.87 -20.21
N ASP A 133 5.24 -14.68 -20.90
CA ASP A 133 6.30 -15.63 -21.23
C ASP A 133 7.28 -15.85 -20.04
N ASP A 134 6.81 -15.78 -18.80
CA ASP A 134 7.62 -16.16 -17.62
C ASP A 134 7.57 -17.67 -17.33
N GLY A 135 6.86 -18.43 -18.15
CA GLY A 135 6.76 -19.88 -18.09
C GLY A 135 5.75 -20.43 -17.07
N GLU A 136 5.28 -19.61 -16.11
CA GLU A 136 4.37 -20.05 -15.06
C GLU A 136 2.99 -19.35 -15.10
N GLY A 137 2.89 -18.14 -15.66
CA GLY A 137 1.64 -17.56 -16.14
C GLY A 137 0.53 -17.36 -15.11
N GLY A 138 0.83 -16.80 -13.94
CA GLY A 138 -0.17 -16.47 -12.91
C GLY A 138 0.31 -15.42 -11.90
N PRO A 139 -0.56 -14.93 -11.01
CA PRO A 139 -0.22 -13.87 -10.07
C PRO A 139 0.92 -14.29 -9.13
N VAL A 140 1.87 -13.40 -8.90
CA VAL A 140 3.03 -13.60 -8.02
C VAL A 140 3.13 -12.51 -6.96
N MET A 141 3.70 -12.85 -5.82
CA MET A 141 4.12 -11.92 -4.77
C MET A 141 5.53 -12.30 -4.34
N HIS A 142 6.50 -11.45 -4.65
CA HIS A 142 7.89 -11.55 -4.20
C HIS A 142 8.03 -10.75 -2.91
N LEU A 143 8.47 -11.44 -1.84
CA LEU A 143 8.71 -10.82 -0.54
C LEU A 143 10.16 -11.06 -0.12
N SER A 144 10.71 -10.09 0.61
CA SER A 144 12.06 -10.18 1.18
C SER A 144 12.02 -9.97 2.70
N ASP A 145 12.92 -10.62 3.43
CA ASP A 145 13.15 -10.37 4.86
C ASP A 145 14.11 -9.19 5.11
N SER A 146 14.56 -8.50 4.06
CA SER A 146 15.39 -7.30 4.20
C SER A 146 14.63 -6.13 4.82
N VAL A 147 15.25 -5.50 5.82
CA VAL A 147 14.79 -4.25 6.45
C VAL A 147 15.46 -3.01 5.82
N GLN A 148 16.21 -3.17 4.74
CA GLN A 148 16.94 -2.08 4.06
C GLN A 148 16.22 -1.58 2.79
N VAL A 149 15.02 -2.09 2.51
CA VAL A 149 14.23 -1.82 1.29
C VAL A 149 12.83 -1.32 1.63
N GLY A 150 12.20 -0.62 0.68
CA GLY A 150 10.83 -0.10 0.83
C GLY A 150 10.67 0.82 2.05
N LEU A 151 9.78 0.41 2.96
CA LEU A 151 9.42 1.06 4.23
C LEU A 151 10.42 0.81 5.37
N LEU A 152 11.53 0.12 5.08
CA LEU A 152 12.58 -0.24 6.04
C LEU A 152 12.07 -1.11 7.21
N ASP A 153 11.02 -1.87 6.95
CA ASP A 153 10.34 -2.73 7.93
C ASP A 153 9.56 -3.82 7.17
N ARG A 154 9.73 -5.08 7.57
CA ARG A 154 9.16 -6.25 6.87
C ARG A 154 7.64 -6.23 6.89
N VAL A 155 7.03 -6.00 8.05
CA VAL A 155 5.58 -6.13 8.21
C VAL A 155 4.82 -5.05 7.40
N PRO A 156 5.20 -3.76 7.47
CA PRO A 156 4.63 -2.73 6.59
C PRO A 156 4.91 -2.99 5.10
N ASN A 157 6.11 -3.44 4.74
CA ASN A 157 6.41 -3.83 3.35
C ASN A 157 5.43 -4.91 2.87
N TYR A 158 5.17 -5.94 3.68
CA TYR A 158 4.24 -7.01 3.26
C TYR A 158 2.80 -6.51 3.23
N ALA A 159 2.44 -5.57 4.11
CA ALA A 159 1.11 -4.96 4.09
C ALA A 159 0.90 -4.10 2.83
N HIS A 160 1.95 -3.41 2.36
CA HIS A 160 1.96 -2.72 1.07
C HIS A 160 1.73 -3.71 -0.09
N GLU A 161 2.50 -4.81 -0.12
CA GLU A 161 2.35 -5.87 -1.14
C GLU A 161 0.97 -6.53 -1.12
N ILE A 162 0.36 -6.72 0.06
CA ILE A 162 -1.04 -7.17 0.19
C ILE A 162 -1.99 -6.15 -0.46
N GLY A 163 -1.73 -4.85 -0.37
CA GLY A 163 -2.51 -3.81 -1.04
C GLY A 163 -2.52 -3.99 -2.56
N HIS A 164 -1.35 -4.25 -3.15
CA HIS A 164 -1.24 -4.64 -4.56
C HIS A 164 -2.04 -5.90 -4.87
N ALA A 165 -1.89 -6.96 -4.06
CA ALA A 165 -2.62 -8.21 -4.27
C ALA A 165 -4.14 -7.98 -4.30
N TRP A 166 -4.67 -7.04 -3.51
CA TRP A 166 -6.09 -6.70 -3.55
C TRP A 166 -6.52 -5.89 -4.78
N GLY A 167 -5.59 -5.26 -5.51
CA GLY A 167 -5.87 -4.44 -6.69
C GLY A 167 -5.62 -2.95 -6.50
N LEU A 168 -4.84 -2.55 -5.48
CA LEU A 168 -4.40 -1.17 -5.30
C LEU A 168 -3.12 -0.90 -6.10
N TRP A 169 -3.06 0.27 -6.71
CA TRP A 169 -1.84 0.84 -7.27
C TRP A 169 -1.22 1.81 -6.28
N HIS A 170 -0.01 2.30 -6.58
CA HIS A 170 0.61 3.31 -5.75
C HIS A 170 -0.16 4.63 -5.79
N GLU A 171 -0.33 5.28 -4.63
CA GLU A 171 -1.02 6.56 -4.53
C GLU A 171 -0.31 7.65 -5.36
N HIS A 172 1.02 7.63 -5.37
CA HIS A 172 1.79 8.62 -6.14
C HIS A 172 1.71 8.43 -7.66
N GLN A 173 1.23 7.29 -8.17
CA GLN A 173 1.11 7.07 -9.61
C GLN A 173 -0.20 7.63 -10.21
N ASN A 174 -1.02 8.31 -9.42
CA ASN A 174 -2.19 9.02 -9.92
C ASN A 174 -1.78 10.17 -10.86
N GLU A 175 -2.13 10.05 -12.14
CA GLU A 175 -1.77 11.02 -13.19
C GLU A 175 -2.25 12.47 -12.91
N LEU A 176 -3.21 12.65 -12.00
CA LEU A 176 -3.74 13.96 -11.64
C LEU A 176 -2.84 14.74 -10.67
N TYR A 177 -1.82 14.11 -10.09
CA TYR A 177 -0.82 14.77 -9.25
C TYR A 177 0.40 15.27 -10.04
N TRP A 178 0.57 14.81 -11.29
CA TRP A 178 1.78 15.06 -12.07
C TRP A 178 1.62 16.20 -13.07
N GLU A 179 2.65 17.04 -13.18
CA GLU A 179 2.73 18.08 -14.19
C GLU A 179 3.00 17.53 -15.60
N PRO A 180 2.67 18.28 -16.66
CA PRO A 180 3.28 18.06 -17.96
C PRO A 180 4.82 18.24 -17.85
N PRO A 181 5.63 17.47 -18.60
CA PRO A 181 5.21 16.51 -19.61
C PRO A 181 4.86 15.12 -19.05
N PHE A 182 4.98 14.83 -17.76
CA PHE A 182 4.76 13.50 -17.17
C PHE A 182 3.33 13.00 -17.36
N SER A 183 2.35 13.89 -17.23
CA SER A 183 0.93 13.62 -17.41
C SER A 183 0.27 14.63 -18.34
N THR A 184 -0.84 14.24 -18.97
CA THR A 184 -1.69 15.13 -19.77
C THR A 184 -2.78 15.82 -18.95
N LYS A 185 -2.88 15.51 -17.65
CA LYS A 185 -3.96 15.96 -16.78
C LYS A 185 -3.66 17.23 -15.98
N GLU A 186 -2.55 17.91 -16.25
CA GLU A 186 -2.15 19.17 -15.60
C GLU A 186 -2.27 19.12 -14.06
N GLY A 187 -1.63 18.11 -13.44
CA GLY A 187 -1.40 18.09 -11.99
C GLY A 187 -0.40 19.16 -11.57
N THR A 188 -0.23 19.39 -10.27
CA THR A 188 0.64 20.48 -9.75
C THR A 188 1.46 20.03 -8.53
N LEU A 189 1.88 18.77 -8.47
CA LEU A 189 2.62 18.27 -7.31
C LEU A 189 3.97 17.69 -7.69
N TRP A 190 4.00 16.68 -8.56
CA TRP A 190 5.23 16.02 -8.97
C TRP A 190 5.65 16.38 -10.40
N GLY A 191 6.95 16.54 -10.58
CA GLY A 191 7.54 17.03 -11.82
C GLY A 191 7.65 18.55 -11.90
N GLN A 192 7.27 19.27 -10.84
CA GLN A 192 7.39 20.73 -10.80
C GLN A 192 8.85 21.14 -10.74
N GLN A 193 9.19 22.16 -11.52
CA GLN A 193 10.40 22.96 -11.32
C GLN A 193 10.07 24.17 -10.44
N ILE A 194 10.49 24.16 -9.19
CA ILE A 194 10.18 25.17 -8.18
C ILE A 194 11.40 26.04 -7.96
N GLU A 195 11.30 27.35 -8.15
CA GLU A 195 12.38 28.25 -7.77
C GLU A 195 12.49 28.32 -6.24
N GLY A 196 13.58 27.79 -5.70
CA GLY A 196 13.93 27.88 -4.28
C GLY A 196 15.16 28.76 -4.05
N ALA A 197 15.46 29.04 -2.78
CA ALA A 197 16.64 29.84 -2.39
C ALA A 197 17.99 29.26 -2.89
N GLY A 198 18.01 27.99 -3.31
CA GLY A 198 19.17 27.29 -3.88
C GLY A 198 19.08 26.98 -5.37
N GLY A 199 18.12 27.57 -6.10
CA GLY A 199 17.84 27.29 -7.51
C GLY A 199 16.58 26.47 -7.73
N THR A 200 16.41 25.94 -8.95
CA THR A 200 15.23 25.15 -9.34
C THR A 200 15.24 23.77 -8.66
N LEU A 201 14.30 23.56 -7.75
CA LEU A 201 14.01 22.28 -7.10
C LEU A 201 13.04 21.47 -7.99
N ASN A 202 13.40 20.23 -8.32
CA ASN A 202 12.45 19.30 -8.91
C ASN A 202 11.79 18.49 -7.79
N THR A 203 10.47 18.29 -7.81
CA THR A 203 9.81 17.42 -6.82
C THR A 203 9.89 15.92 -7.16
N PHE A 204 10.40 15.59 -8.35
CA PHE A 204 10.77 14.23 -8.75
C PHE A 204 12.24 14.15 -9.16
N HIS A 205 13.07 13.64 -8.26
CA HIS A 205 14.52 13.45 -8.42
C HIS A 205 14.83 12.06 -8.99
N CYS A 206 14.50 11.86 -10.26
CA CYS A 206 14.72 10.59 -10.96
C CYS A 206 16.20 10.13 -10.91
N GLU A 207 17.14 11.09 -10.91
CA GLU A 207 18.58 10.87 -10.82
C GLU A 207 19.04 10.24 -9.50
N ASN A 208 18.20 10.33 -8.45
CA ASN A 208 18.51 9.75 -7.14
C ASN A 208 18.21 8.25 -7.07
N LEU A 209 17.57 7.64 -8.07
CA LEU A 209 17.31 6.20 -8.13
C LEU A 209 18.61 5.40 -8.25
N LYS A 210 18.73 4.29 -7.51
CA LYS A 210 19.95 3.46 -7.47
C LYS A 210 20.39 2.94 -8.84
N ASP A 211 19.46 2.62 -9.71
CA ASP A 211 19.68 2.05 -11.04
C ASP A 211 19.68 3.10 -12.16
N TYR A 212 19.65 4.40 -11.83
CA TYR A 212 19.61 5.48 -12.82
C TYR A 212 20.78 5.45 -13.80
N GLN A 213 22.02 5.33 -13.30
CA GLN A 213 23.21 5.31 -14.16
C GLN A 213 23.24 4.09 -15.09
N ASP A 214 22.87 2.92 -14.58
CA ASP A 214 22.76 1.70 -15.37
C ASP A 214 21.67 1.84 -16.45
N ALA A 215 20.54 2.46 -16.10
CA ALA A 215 19.47 2.74 -17.02
C ALA A 215 19.89 3.71 -18.14
N LEU A 216 20.68 4.75 -17.81
CA LEU A 216 21.27 5.66 -18.80
C LEU A 216 22.20 4.93 -19.79
N VAL A 217 23.07 4.04 -19.30
CA VAL A 217 23.95 3.25 -20.16
C VAL A 217 23.13 2.37 -21.11
N LYS A 218 22.11 1.68 -20.59
CA LYS A 218 21.23 0.80 -21.37
C LYS A 218 20.43 1.58 -22.43
N ILE A 219 19.81 2.71 -22.07
CA ILE A 219 19.00 3.48 -23.02
C ILE A 219 19.88 4.14 -24.10
N ARG A 220 21.07 4.64 -23.76
CA ARG A 220 22.02 5.19 -24.75
C ARG A 220 22.45 4.15 -25.78
N ALA A 221 22.64 2.89 -25.36
CA ALA A 221 22.99 1.79 -26.25
C ALA A 221 21.82 1.39 -27.18
N ILE A 222 20.58 1.58 -26.74
CA ILE A 222 19.37 1.24 -27.51
C ILE A 222 18.94 2.38 -28.42
N ASN A 223 18.77 3.58 -27.87
CA ASN A 223 18.37 4.79 -28.58
C ASN A 223 18.78 6.04 -27.76
N PRO A 224 19.90 6.71 -28.09
CA PRO A 224 20.38 7.88 -27.34
C PRO A 224 19.43 9.07 -27.38
N LEU A 225 18.53 9.17 -28.37
CA LEU A 225 17.53 10.24 -28.45
C LEU A 225 16.43 10.13 -27.37
N GLN A 226 16.35 9.00 -26.67
CA GLN A 226 15.35 8.75 -25.63
C GLN A 226 15.87 8.95 -24.21
N GLU A 227 17.13 9.34 -24.05
CA GLU A 227 17.77 9.51 -22.75
C GLU A 227 16.98 10.47 -21.84
N GLU A 228 16.60 11.64 -22.35
CA GLU A 228 15.84 12.65 -21.60
C GLU A 228 14.41 12.20 -21.25
N LEU A 229 13.89 11.18 -21.94
CA LEU A 229 12.52 10.69 -21.76
C LEU A 229 12.42 9.53 -20.77
N ILE A 230 13.54 8.92 -20.37
CA ILE A 230 13.54 7.75 -19.47
C ILE A 230 12.94 8.08 -18.09
N CYS A 231 13.11 9.33 -17.65
CA CYS A 231 12.53 9.86 -16.42
C CYS A 231 11.14 10.47 -16.61
N VAL A 232 10.54 10.41 -17.79
CA VAL A 232 9.26 11.09 -18.09
C VAL A 232 8.20 10.11 -18.61
N ARG A 233 8.63 9.02 -19.25
CA ARG A 233 7.77 8.13 -20.04
C ARG A 233 7.89 6.69 -19.55
N ARG A 234 6.80 6.14 -19.00
CA ARG A 234 6.71 4.74 -18.54
C ARG A 234 7.13 3.73 -19.59
N ASN A 235 6.71 3.91 -20.84
CA ASN A 235 7.05 2.99 -21.93
C ASN A 235 8.55 2.99 -22.28
N ILE A 236 9.27 4.09 -22.01
CA ILE A 236 10.73 4.17 -22.19
C ILE A 236 11.45 3.57 -20.98
N ALA A 237 11.04 3.94 -19.75
CA ALA A 237 11.57 3.35 -18.52
C ALA A 237 11.40 1.82 -18.48
N GLY A 238 10.22 1.33 -18.89
CA GLY A 238 9.86 -0.09 -18.95
C GLY A 238 10.34 -0.83 -20.20
N GLN A 239 11.09 -0.18 -21.10
CA GLN A 239 11.54 -0.82 -22.34
C GLN A 239 12.37 -2.08 -22.05
N LYS A 240 12.13 -3.14 -22.82
CA LYS A 240 12.89 -4.39 -22.73
C LYS A 240 14.38 -4.12 -22.94
N GLY A 241 15.20 -4.55 -21.98
CA GLY A 241 16.65 -4.29 -21.96
C GLY A 241 17.07 -3.11 -21.09
N VAL A 242 16.13 -2.21 -20.76
CA VAL A 242 16.34 -1.10 -19.81
C VAL A 242 15.84 -1.50 -18.44
N ARG A 243 14.52 -1.67 -18.30
CA ARG A 243 13.80 -1.99 -17.04
C ARG A 243 14.24 -1.09 -15.87
N PHE A 244 14.04 0.21 -16.04
CA PHE A 244 14.41 1.22 -15.06
C PHE A 244 13.33 1.39 -13.98
N SER A 245 13.75 1.46 -12.72
CA SER A 245 12.86 1.56 -11.54
C SER A 245 12.03 2.84 -11.48
N ALA A 246 12.33 3.88 -12.26
CA ALA A 246 11.42 5.04 -12.38
C ALA A 246 10.01 4.64 -12.86
N LEU A 247 9.87 3.47 -13.50
CA LEU A 247 8.56 2.90 -13.79
C LEU A 247 7.67 2.77 -12.55
N ASP A 248 8.21 2.56 -11.36
CA ASP A 248 7.40 2.43 -10.13
C ASP A 248 6.95 3.79 -9.57
N TYR A 249 7.48 4.88 -10.12
CA TYR A 249 7.18 6.25 -9.73
C TYR A 249 6.24 6.96 -10.71
N LEU A 250 6.53 6.82 -11.99
CA LEU A 250 5.86 7.57 -13.05
C LEU A 250 4.34 7.34 -13.06
N PRO A 251 3.54 8.37 -13.41
CA PRO A 251 2.09 8.29 -13.37
C PRO A 251 1.55 7.22 -14.32
N LEU A 252 0.57 6.43 -13.87
CA LEU A 252 -0.09 5.44 -14.70
C LEU A 252 -0.68 6.09 -15.95
N SER A 253 -0.61 5.35 -17.05
CA SER A 253 -1.16 5.70 -18.34
C SER A 253 -2.54 5.07 -18.51
N PRO A 254 -3.48 5.69 -19.25
CA PRO A 254 -4.84 5.16 -19.40
C PRO A 254 -4.92 3.72 -19.94
N VAL A 255 -3.86 3.22 -20.59
CA VAL A 255 -3.77 1.83 -21.07
C VAL A 255 -3.60 0.80 -19.95
N GLU A 256 -3.26 1.22 -18.73
CA GLU A 256 -3.12 0.35 -17.55
C GLU A 256 -4.46 0.10 -16.84
N HIS A 257 -5.58 0.60 -17.38
CA HIS A 257 -6.94 0.32 -16.90
C HIS A 257 -7.16 0.59 -15.40
N PHE A 258 -6.55 1.66 -14.88
CA PHE A 258 -6.75 2.12 -13.51
C PHE A 258 -7.96 3.07 -13.42
N ARG A 259 -8.48 3.21 -12.20
CA ARG A 259 -9.46 4.23 -11.84
C ARG A 259 -8.94 5.07 -10.69
N VAL A 260 -9.01 6.36 -10.90
CA VAL A 260 -8.96 7.36 -9.84
C VAL A 260 -10.40 7.71 -9.48
N GLN A 261 -10.70 7.86 -8.20
CA GLN A 261 -12.02 8.37 -7.81
C GLN A 261 -12.17 9.83 -8.28
N GLU A 262 -12.82 10.07 -9.44
CA GLU A 262 -12.89 11.40 -10.07
C GLU A 262 -13.74 12.42 -9.27
N GLY A 263 -14.76 11.96 -8.54
CA GLY A 263 -15.92 12.78 -8.17
C GLY A 263 -15.70 13.99 -7.24
N HIS A 264 -14.49 14.30 -6.79
CA HIS A 264 -14.25 15.41 -5.86
C HIS A 264 -13.00 16.27 -6.20
N MET A 265 -12.36 16.10 -7.36
CA MET A 265 -11.06 16.73 -7.67
C MET A 265 -11.24 18.21 -8.00
N ARG A 266 -11.34 19.03 -6.95
CA ARG A 266 -11.31 20.48 -7.06
C ARG A 266 -9.88 21.01 -7.04
N SER A 267 -8.98 20.35 -6.30
CA SER A 267 -7.55 20.60 -6.34
C SER A 267 -6.83 19.38 -6.91
N ARG A 268 -5.70 19.62 -7.56
CA ARG A 268 -4.79 18.62 -8.16
C ARG A 268 -3.42 18.66 -7.44
N GLY A 269 -3.46 18.94 -6.14
CA GLY A 269 -2.29 19.23 -5.32
C GLY A 269 -2.29 18.50 -3.97
N GLU A 270 -1.42 18.92 -3.05
CA GLU A 270 -1.12 18.20 -1.80
C GLU A 270 -2.32 17.85 -0.91
N ALA A 271 -3.38 18.65 -0.96
CA ALA A 271 -4.57 18.44 -0.13
C ALA A 271 -5.36 17.17 -0.53
N ASP A 272 -5.21 16.70 -1.77
CA ASP A 272 -5.91 15.52 -2.27
C ASP A 272 -5.12 14.21 -2.08
N VAL A 273 -3.80 14.31 -1.91
CA VAL A 273 -2.92 13.16 -1.66
C VAL A 273 -3.20 12.57 -0.29
N ASP A 274 -3.42 11.25 -0.26
CA ASP A 274 -3.39 10.50 0.99
C ASP A 274 -1.96 10.25 1.46
N TRP A 275 -1.36 11.27 2.09
CA TRP A 275 -0.04 11.17 2.73
C TRP A 275 0.05 10.08 3.81
N ASP A 276 -1.10 9.60 4.29
CA ASP A 276 -1.17 8.51 5.27
C ASP A 276 -1.40 7.13 4.62
N SER A 277 -1.40 7.03 3.28
CA SER A 277 -1.57 5.77 2.55
C SER A 277 -0.35 4.87 2.71
N ILE A 278 -0.59 3.59 2.99
CA ILE A 278 0.50 2.60 2.94
C ILE A 278 0.98 2.38 1.50
N MET A 279 0.12 2.67 0.50
CA MET A 279 0.43 2.56 -0.93
C MET A 279 1.24 3.74 -1.46
N LEU A 280 1.59 4.71 -0.62
CA LEU A 280 2.51 5.79 -0.96
C LEU A 280 3.93 5.38 -0.58
N TYR A 281 4.87 5.46 -1.54
CA TYR A 281 6.29 5.25 -1.22
C TYR A 281 6.82 6.38 -0.34
N PRO A 282 7.64 6.07 0.69
CA PRO A 282 8.36 7.12 1.40
C PRO A 282 9.34 7.80 0.44
N SER A 283 9.68 9.07 0.69
CA SER A 283 10.52 9.88 -0.20
C SER A 283 11.79 9.16 -0.68
N GLY A 284 12.45 8.35 0.16
CA GLY A 284 13.72 7.69 -0.17
C GLY A 284 13.64 6.29 -0.79
N ALA A 285 12.47 5.70 -1.03
CA ALA A 285 12.36 4.28 -1.43
C ALA A 285 13.07 3.95 -2.76
N GLY A 286 14.15 3.17 -2.73
CA GLY A 286 14.93 2.89 -3.95
C GLY A 286 15.94 3.99 -4.33
N GLY A 287 16.05 5.03 -3.50
CA GLY A 287 17.04 6.09 -3.65
C GLY A 287 18.44 5.63 -3.23
N LEU A 288 19.47 6.27 -3.77
CA LEU A 288 20.87 6.08 -3.38
C LEU A 288 21.06 6.36 -1.89
N GLY A 289 21.85 5.56 -1.20
CA GLY A 289 22.15 5.72 0.22
C GLY A 289 22.21 4.39 0.96
N ASP A 290 23.10 4.34 1.95
CA ASP A 290 23.34 3.15 2.77
C ASP A 290 22.36 3.15 3.95
N VAL A 291 21.46 2.16 3.96
CA VAL A 291 20.54 1.96 5.08
C VAL A 291 21.21 1.08 6.12
N PRO A 292 21.45 1.56 7.35
CA PRO A 292 22.03 0.72 8.39
C PRO A 292 21.03 -0.38 8.78
N ILE A 293 21.55 -1.57 9.10
CA ILE A 293 20.74 -2.61 9.72
C ILE A 293 20.54 -2.20 11.19
N PRO A 294 19.30 -2.03 11.68
CA PRO A 294 19.05 -1.67 13.07
C PRO A 294 19.54 -2.79 13.99
N ALA A 295 20.05 -2.43 15.17
CA ALA A 295 20.38 -3.43 16.18
C ALA A 295 19.11 -4.13 16.69
N GLU A 296 19.25 -5.36 17.21
CA GLU A 296 18.10 -6.12 17.70
C GLU A 296 17.33 -5.34 18.78
N GLY A 297 16.03 -5.14 18.56
CA GLY A 297 15.15 -4.40 19.47
C GLY A 297 15.12 -2.89 19.26
N GLU A 298 15.95 -2.33 18.36
CA GLU A 298 15.83 -0.93 17.98
C GLU A 298 14.53 -0.67 17.18
N PRO A 299 13.86 0.46 17.42
CA PRO A 299 12.72 0.84 16.59
C PRO A 299 13.22 1.11 15.16
N PRO A 300 12.43 0.78 14.12
CA PRO A 300 12.88 1.04 12.76
C PRO A 300 12.87 2.54 12.47
N LEU A 301 13.75 2.98 11.56
CA LEU A 301 14.04 4.40 11.29
C LEU A 301 12.79 5.25 10.97
N ASP A 302 12.81 6.51 11.43
CA ASP A 302 11.85 7.52 10.99
C ASP A 302 12.12 7.91 9.53
N LEU A 303 11.15 7.65 8.65
CA LEU A 303 11.33 7.79 7.19
C LEU A 303 11.35 9.25 6.70
N VAL A 304 11.09 10.22 7.58
CA VAL A 304 11.17 11.65 7.26
C VAL A 304 12.54 12.20 7.63
N THR A 305 12.98 11.93 8.85
CA THR A 305 14.12 12.60 9.49
C THR A 305 15.38 11.74 9.56
N GLN A 306 15.25 10.42 9.44
CA GLN A 306 16.36 9.47 9.60
C GLN A 306 16.59 8.56 8.39
N ASP A 307 15.84 8.75 7.29
CA ASP A 307 16.05 7.97 6.06
C ASP A 307 17.35 8.42 5.36
N PRO A 308 18.41 7.59 5.34
CA PRO A 308 19.70 7.97 4.75
C PRO A 308 19.66 7.96 3.21
N ARG A 309 18.59 7.44 2.60
CA ARG A 309 18.43 7.41 1.15
C ARG A 309 18.13 8.81 0.63
N LEU A 310 18.64 9.15 -0.55
CA LEU A 310 18.29 10.38 -1.27
C LEU A 310 16.81 10.36 -1.64
N PRO A 311 16.12 11.52 -1.57
CA PRO A 311 14.69 11.58 -1.85
C PRO A 311 14.47 11.47 -3.37
N ILE A 312 13.50 10.67 -3.79
CA ILE A 312 13.05 10.54 -5.17
C ILE A 312 11.81 11.41 -5.38
N LEU A 313 10.86 11.38 -4.45
CA LEU A 313 9.71 12.28 -4.44
C LEU A 313 9.73 13.16 -3.19
N THR A 314 9.44 14.45 -3.37
CA THR A 314 9.24 15.40 -2.29
C THR A 314 7.86 16.04 -2.39
N LYS A 315 7.47 16.77 -1.35
CA LYS A 315 6.36 17.73 -1.40
C LYS A 315 6.74 18.95 -2.25
N SER A 316 5.77 19.83 -2.49
CA SER A 316 5.96 21.08 -3.23
C SER A 316 6.86 22.10 -2.50
N ASP A 317 7.03 21.97 -1.17
CA ASP A 317 8.02 22.77 -0.43
C ASP A 317 9.42 22.13 -0.42
N GLY A 318 9.62 21.04 -1.16
CA GLY A 318 10.87 20.26 -1.17
C GLY A 318 11.06 19.37 0.07
N SER A 319 10.13 19.38 1.03
CA SER A 319 10.24 18.54 2.21
C SER A 319 9.98 17.07 1.90
N ARG A 320 10.61 16.20 2.70
CA ARG A 320 10.38 14.76 2.67
C ARG A 320 9.04 14.41 3.28
N PHE A 321 8.48 13.29 2.85
CA PHE A 321 7.36 12.64 3.50
C PHE A 321 7.72 11.18 3.78
N GLY A 322 7.31 10.73 4.95
CA GLY A 322 7.32 9.33 5.31
C GLY A 322 6.03 8.69 4.80
N SER A 323 6.08 7.39 4.59
CA SER A 323 4.88 6.59 4.43
C SER A 323 4.43 6.09 5.81
N THR A 324 3.13 5.84 5.96
CA THR A 324 2.60 5.19 7.15
C THR A 324 2.93 3.70 7.13
N ARG A 325 3.10 3.14 8.33
CA ARG A 325 3.37 1.70 8.50
C ARG A 325 2.12 0.84 8.57
N ARG A 326 0.97 1.40 8.19
CA ARG A 326 -0.34 0.74 8.26
C ARG A 326 -1.26 1.31 7.19
N PRO A 327 -2.20 0.51 6.67
CA PRO A 327 -3.19 1.00 5.71
C PRO A 327 -4.00 2.16 6.28
N SER A 328 -4.25 3.16 5.44
CA SER A 328 -5.12 4.28 5.75
C SER A 328 -6.59 3.86 5.67
N THR A 329 -7.48 4.71 6.17
CA THR A 329 -8.93 4.53 5.97
C THR A 329 -9.31 4.59 4.48
N LEU A 330 -8.51 5.24 3.65
CA LEU A 330 -8.76 5.41 2.23
C LEU A 330 -8.23 4.24 1.41
N ASP A 331 -7.13 3.62 1.82
CA ASP A 331 -6.69 2.33 1.28
C ASP A 331 -7.80 1.28 1.44
N VAL A 332 -8.34 1.14 2.65
CA VAL A 332 -9.46 0.24 2.95
C VAL A 332 -10.72 0.60 2.16
N LYS A 333 -11.01 1.90 2.03
CA LYS A 333 -12.13 2.38 1.21
C LYS A 333 -11.93 2.01 -0.28
N GLY A 334 -10.69 2.05 -0.77
CA GLY A 334 -10.33 1.66 -2.13
C GLY A 334 -10.67 0.21 -2.42
N ILE A 335 -10.26 -0.69 -1.53
CA ILE A 335 -10.62 -2.10 -1.63
C ILE A 335 -12.14 -2.29 -1.56
N HIS A 336 -12.84 -1.63 -0.63
CA HIS A 336 -14.31 -1.73 -0.55
C HIS A 336 -15.01 -1.27 -1.83
N GLU A 337 -14.57 -0.15 -2.44
CA GLU A 337 -15.14 0.36 -3.69
C GLU A 337 -14.85 -0.59 -4.87
N LEU A 338 -13.61 -1.10 -4.98
CA LEU A 338 -13.22 -2.06 -6.01
C LEU A 338 -14.10 -3.33 -5.98
N TYR A 339 -14.34 -3.88 -4.79
CA TYR A 339 -15.16 -5.09 -4.59
C TYR A 339 -16.67 -4.81 -4.44
N GLY A 340 -17.13 -3.59 -4.75
CA GLY A 340 -18.56 -3.24 -4.80
C GLY A 340 -19.26 -3.30 -3.44
N ILE A 341 -18.53 -3.25 -2.33
CA ILE A 341 -19.13 -3.21 -1.00
C ILE A 341 -19.65 -1.80 -0.74
N LYS A 342 -20.98 -1.65 -0.77
CA LYS A 342 -21.62 -0.58 -0.01
C LYS A 342 -21.32 -0.89 1.45
N ARG A 343 -20.48 -0.08 2.12
CA ARG A 343 -20.08 -0.27 3.53
C ARG A 343 -21.23 -0.93 4.30
N PRO A 344 -21.07 -2.12 4.89
CA PRO A 344 -22.12 -2.65 5.75
C PRO A 344 -22.41 -1.54 6.77
N LYS A 345 -23.69 -1.19 6.93
CA LYS A 345 -24.09 -0.24 7.98
C LYS A 345 -23.46 -0.76 9.26
N ALA A 346 -22.67 0.05 9.96
CA ALA A 346 -22.10 -0.35 11.24
C ALA A 346 -23.26 -0.85 12.13
N VAL A 347 -23.29 -2.16 12.39
CA VAL A 347 -24.30 -2.77 13.24
C VAL A 347 -23.83 -2.59 14.66
N LEU A 348 -24.22 -1.46 15.26
CA LEU A 348 -23.88 -1.14 16.64
C LEU A 348 -24.27 -2.30 17.56
N HIS A 349 -23.52 -2.54 18.64
CA HIS A 349 -23.86 -3.62 19.56
C HIS A 349 -25.26 -3.46 20.19
N GLN A 350 -25.82 -2.25 20.27
CA GLN A 350 -27.21 -2.01 20.67
C GLN A 350 -28.27 -2.26 19.58
N ASP A 351 -27.88 -2.53 18.34
CA ASP A 351 -28.81 -2.86 17.26
C ASP A 351 -29.31 -4.30 17.46
N LYS A 352 -30.62 -4.53 17.35
CA LYS A 352 -31.23 -5.87 17.48
C LYS A 352 -30.70 -6.88 16.46
N THR A 353 -30.16 -6.41 15.35
CA THR A 353 -29.55 -7.24 14.30
C THR A 353 -28.09 -7.61 14.60
N SER A 354 -27.48 -7.03 15.63
CA SER A 354 -26.11 -7.33 16.03
C SER A 354 -26.00 -8.71 16.67
N LYS A 355 -25.00 -9.52 16.28
CA LYS A 355 -24.63 -10.76 16.99
C LYS A 355 -24.23 -10.52 18.45
N PHE A 356 -23.92 -9.26 18.80
CA PHE A 356 -23.55 -8.83 20.15
C PHE A 356 -24.69 -8.16 20.92
N PHE A 357 -25.90 -8.12 20.38
CA PHE A 357 -27.03 -7.45 21.01
C PHE A 357 -27.34 -7.98 22.41
N ASP A 358 -27.46 -9.29 22.55
CA ASP A 358 -27.77 -9.91 23.84
C ASP A 358 -26.62 -9.77 24.86
N PRO A 359 -25.34 -10.03 24.51
CA PRO A 359 -24.21 -9.71 25.37
C PRO A 359 -24.19 -8.24 25.83
N PHE A 360 -24.36 -7.30 24.90
CA PHE A 360 -24.36 -5.86 25.20
C PHE A 360 -25.52 -5.45 26.10
N LYS A 361 -26.72 -5.98 25.85
CA LYS A 361 -27.90 -5.76 26.70
C LYS A 361 -27.70 -6.31 28.11
N LYS A 362 -27.06 -7.49 28.26
CA LYS A 362 -26.70 -8.06 29.58
C LYS A 362 -25.69 -7.17 30.30
N MET A 363 -24.68 -6.67 29.60
CA MET A 363 -23.68 -5.75 30.14
C MET A 363 -24.34 -4.47 30.70
N ILE A 364 -25.18 -3.79 29.91
CA ILE A 364 -25.90 -2.57 30.37
C ILE A 364 -26.79 -2.86 31.59
N LYS A 365 -27.51 -4.00 31.60
CA LYS A 365 -28.34 -4.37 32.75
C LYS A 365 -27.51 -4.57 34.02
N SER A 366 -26.34 -5.22 33.91
CA SER A 366 -25.47 -5.44 35.06
C SER A 366 -24.91 -4.15 35.66
N GLN A 367 -24.74 -3.10 34.86
CA GLN A 367 -24.30 -1.78 35.33
C GLN A 367 -25.42 -0.96 35.98
N ARG A 368 -26.68 -1.10 35.53
CA ARG A 368 -27.83 -0.38 36.13
C ARG A 368 -28.28 -0.94 37.49
N CYS A 369 -27.79 -2.11 37.89
CA CYS A 369 -28.10 -2.72 39.20
C CYS A 369 -27.05 -2.40 40.27
N ARG A 370 -26.16 -1.43 40.01
CA ARG A 370 -25.29 -0.79 41.01
C ARG A 370 -25.70 0.67 41.13
#